data_AF-A0A6L7YL83-F1
#
_entry.id   AF-A0A6L7YL83-F1
#
_cell.length_a   1.000
_cell.length_b   1.000
_cell.length_c   1.000
_cell.angle_alpha   90.00
_cell.angle_beta   90.00
_cell.angle_gamma   90.00
#
_symmetry.space_group_name_H-M   'P 1'
#
loop_
_entity.id
_entity.type
_entity.pdbx_description
1 polymer ?
#
loop_
_entity_poly.entity_id
_entity_poly.type
_entity_poly.pdbx_seq_one_letter_code
_entity_poly.pdbx_strand_id
1 'polypeptide(L)'
;MGKFYNEALLPDELRRSYDVYDRIRELGIPLGSFDEDVVSLEGAGIAAAVVQESGLVYLSGTSAGTYPMNDDAARIEHGFQAAQDTADTLIRRLHWTLSCGGEGDLNDVLYTVKALGMVVSPGGGASGAAPAVTNGFSFRWHSVFGGPRSDYAEDGVDPGGFAGIHARSAMGGFDGKFSIEPEIIVAIPPALAREIITNRGWVFPLPPVMLDKVRAAR
;
A
#
# COMPACT_ATOMS: atom_id res chain seq x y z
N MET A 1 5.61 -16.29 8.11
CA MET A 1 4.33 -16.03 7.39
C MET A 1 3.23 -15.86 8.42
N GLY A 2 2.25 -15.01 8.14
CA GLY A 2 1.13 -14.74 9.04
C GLY A 2 0.22 -15.95 9.22
N LYS A 3 -0.49 -16.00 10.35
CA LYS A 3 -1.37 -17.12 10.73
C LYS A 3 -2.40 -17.41 9.63
N PHE A 4 -3.02 -16.37 9.09
CA PHE A 4 -4.11 -16.50 8.14
C PHE A 4 -3.62 -16.76 6.72
N TYR A 5 -2.40 -16.32 6.40
CA TYR A 5 -1.77 -16.56 5.10
C TYR A 5 -1.64 -18.05 4.76
N ASN A 6 -1.24 -18.86 5.74
CA ASN A 6 -1.00 -20.29 5.53
C ASN A 6 -2.29 -21.05 5.18
N GLU A 7 -3.44 -20.59 5.69
CA GLU A 7 -4.76 -21.19 5.45
C GLU A 7 -5.42 -20.69 4.16
N ALA A 8 -4.84 -19.69 3.49
CA ALA A 8 -5.41 -19.11 2.28
C ALA A 8 -5.39 -20.08 1.10
N LEU A 9 -6.38 -19.95 0.21
CA LEU A 9 -6.50 -20.73 -1.02
C LEU A 9 -5.58 -20.20 -2.13
N LEU A 10 -4.27 -20.26 -1.90
CA LEU A 10 -3.23 -19.94 -2.88
C LEU A 10 -2.51 -21.22 -3.32
N PRO A 11 -2.19 -21.39 -4.61
CA PRO A 11 -1.25 -22.42 -5.06
C PRO A 11 0.09 -22.23 -4.36
N ASP A 12 0.74 -23.32 -3.98
CA ASP A 12 2.00 -23.27 -3.22
C ASP A 12 3.11 -22.57 -4.00
N GLU A 13 3.10 -22.68 -5.34
CA GLU A 13 4.04 -22.02 -6.24
C GLU A 13 3.88 -20.49 -6.29
N LEU A 14 2.71 -19.97 -5.89
CA LEU A 14 2.43 -18.53 -5.83
C LEU A 14 2.54 -17.97 -4.42
N ARG A 15 2.76 -18.82 -3.42
CA ARG A 15 2.95 -18.38 -2.04
C ARG A 15 4.28 -17.66 -1.91
N ARG A 16 4.28 -16.59 -1.12
CA ARG A 16 5.52 -15.96 -0.71
C ARG A 16 6.31 -16.85 0.24
N SER A 17 7.62 -16.82 0.10
CA SER A 17 8.56 -17.65 0.86
C SER A 17 9.44 -16.85 1.85
N TYR A 18 9.20 -15.55 1.99
CA TYR A 18 10.02 -14.63 2.79
C TYR A 18 9.15 -13.71 3.65
N ASP A 19 9.69 -13.27 4.79
CA ASP A 19 9.04 -12.28 5.66
C ASP A 19 9.11 -10.88 5.05
N VAL A 20 7.95 -10.26 4.82
CA VAL A 20 7.87 -8.91 4.22
C VAL A 20 8.55 -7.86 5.11
N TYR A 21 8.62 -8.08 6.42
CA TYR A 21 9.28 -7.16 7.34
C TYR A 21 10.81 -7.17 7.19
N ASP A 22 11.40 -8.27 6.72
CA ASP A 22 12.83 -8.32 6.44
C ASP A 22 13.16 -7.35 5.30
N ARG A 23 12.39 -7.41 4.22
CA ARG A 23 12.52 -6.49 3.07
C ARG A 23 12.25 -5.05 3.45
N ILE A 24 11.20 -4.77 4.23
CA ILE A 24 10.89 -3.42 4.71
C ILE A 24 12.09 -2.82 5.47
N ARG A 25 12.76 -3.61 6.32
CA ARG A 25 13.95 -3.15 7.06
C ARG A 25 15.13 -2.88 6.13
N GLU A 26 15.42 -3.78 5.19
CA GLU A 26 16.50 -3.61 4.22
C GLU A 26 16.28 -2.41 3.31
N LEU A 27 15.04 -2.17 2.90
CA LEU A 27 14.62 -1.04 2.07
C LEU A 27 14.55 0.28 2.83
N GLY A 28 14.73 0.25 4.16
CA GLY A 28 14.71 1.44 5.02
C GLY A 28 13.33 2.10 5.14
N ILE A 29 12.24 1.34 4.99
CA ILE A 29 10.87 1.87 5.02
C ILE A 29 10.46 2.13 6.47
N PRO A 30 10.17 3.37 6.87
CA PRO A 30 9.78 3.67 8.23
C PRO A 30 8.31 3.28 8.46
N LEU A 31 8.06 2.30 9.33
CA LEU A 31 6.70 1.91 9.72
C LEU A 31 6.10 2.79 10.82
N GLY A 32 6.86 3.72 11.38
CA GLY A 32 6.38 4.58 12.47
C GLY A 32 6.18 3.85 13.78
N SER A 33 5.19 4.30 14.56
CA SER A 33 4.93 3.79 15.90
C SER A 33 3.43 3.79 16.20
N PHE A 34 3.03 2.97 17.16
CA PHE A 34 1.62 2.86 17.52
C PHE A 34 1.04 4.21 17.98
N ASP A 35 1.79 4.98 18.77
CA ASP A 35 1.34 6.26 19.31
C ASP A 35 1.21 7.35 18.24
N GLU A 36 2.04 7.26 17.19
CA GLU A 36 2.03 8.21 16.08
C GLU A 36 0.94 7.88 15.04
N ASP A 37 0.74 6.59 14.74
CA ASP A 37 -0.07 6.14 13.61
C ASP A 37 -1.47 5.66 13.98
N VAL A 38 -1.64 5.10 15.18
CA VAL A 38 -2.92 4.54 15.61
C VAL A 38 -3.68 5.63 16.35
N VAL A 39 -4.36 6.44 15.54
CA VAL A 39 -5.07 7.65 15.95
C VAL A 39 -6.58 7.51 15.79
N SER A 40 -7.30 8.52 16.28
CA SER A 40 -8.75 8.60 16.21
C SER A 40 -9.20 9.05 14.81
N LEU A 41 -10.30 8.50 14.33
CA LEU A 41 -11.01 8.96 13.13
C LEU A 41 -11.75 10.28 13.38
N GLU A 42 -11.88 10.72 14.63
CA GLU A 42 -12.53 11.97 14.99
C GLU A 42 -11.92 13.16 14.25
N GLY A 43 -12.73 13.85 13.45
CA GLY A 43 -12.31 15.01 12.66
C GLY A 43 -11.53 14.69 11.37
N ALA A 44 -11.25 13.42 11.05
CA ALA A 44 -10.43 13.04 9.89
C ALA A 44 -11.15 13.20 8.52
N GLY A 45 -12.49 13.30 8.49
CA GLY A 45 -13.31 13.53 7.29
C GLY A 45 -13.39 12.35 6.31
N ILE A 46 -12.31 11.57 6.16
CA ILE A 46 -12.20 10.38 5.33
C ILE A 46 -11.40 9.29 6.05
N ALA A 47 -11.66 8.03 5.73
CA ALA A 47 -10.83 6.92 6.20
C ALA A 47 -9.51 6.88 5.42
N ALA A 48 -8.43 6.52 6.09
CA ALA A 48 -7.16 6.19 5.44
C ALA A 48 -7.21 4.76 4.85
N ALA A 49 -7.93 3.85 5.48
CA ALA A 49 -8.21 2.52 4.93
C ALA A 49 -9.59 1.99 5.31
N VAL A 50 -10.12 1.11 4.45
CA VAL A 50 -11.37 0.38 4.68
C VAL A 50 -11.13 -1.11 4.45
N VAL A 51 -11.47 -1.93 5.44
CA VAL A 51 -11.43 -3.39 5.39
C VAL A 51 -12.82 -3.91 5.05
N GLN A 52 -12.98 -4.53 3.90
CA GLN A 52 -14.23 -5.13 3.48
C GLN A 52 -14.25 -6.61 3.89
N GLU A 53 -15.41 -7.09 4.35
CA GLU A 53 -15.58 -8.41 5.00
C GLU A 53 -15.10 -9.61 4.18
N SER A 54 -15.11 -9.53 2.85
CA SER A 54 -14.60 -10.60 1.97
C SER A 54 -13.09 -10.60 1.81
N GLY A 55 -12.35 -9.76 2.54
CA GLY A 55 -10.89 -9.74 2.51
C GLY A 55 -10.27 -8.71 1.56
N LEU A 56 -11.03 -7.72 1.08
CA LEU A 56 -10.43 -6.60 0.34
C LEU A 56 -10.11 -5.45 1.29
N VAL A 57 -8.90 -4.90 1.18
CA VAL A 57 -8.50 -3.69 1.93
C VAL A 57 -8.24 -2.59 0.92
N TYR A 58 -8.99 -1.50 1.06
CA TYR A 58 -8.87 -0.30 0.25
C TYR A 58 -8.04 0.71 1.03
N LEU A 59 -6.92 1.15 0.48
CA LEU A 59 -6.14 2.24 1.04
C LEU A 59 -6.43 3.51 0.23
N SER A 60 -6.85 4.56 0.93
CA SER A 60 -7.04 5.88 0.32
C SER A 60 -5.74 6.40 -0.27
N GLY A 61 -5.86 7.34 -1.21
CA GLY A 61 -4.72 7.99 -1.83
C GLY A 61 -3.81 8.72 -0.84
N THR A 62 -2.57 8.99 -1.26
CA THR A 62 -1.72 9.98 -0.60
C THR A 62 -0.84 10.67 -1.64
N SER A 63 -0.74 11.99 -1.57
CA SER A 63 0.04 12.78 -2.52
C SER A 63 1.52 12.85 -2.12
N ALA A 64 2.43 12.86 -3.09
CA ALA A 64 3.81 13.26 -2.87
C ALA A 64 4.39 14.01 -4.07
N GLY A 65 5.62 14.49 -3.89
CA GLY A 65 6.33 15.34 -4.83
C GLY A 65 5.81 16.78 -4.78
N THR A 66 6.60 17.69 -5.35
CA THR A 66 6.42 19.14 -5.18
C THR A 66 6.04 19.85 -6.48
N TYR A 67 5.96 19.13 -7.60
CA TYR A 67 5.79 19.73 -8.91
C TYR A 67 4.87 18.92 -9.82
N PRO A 68 4.03 19.60 -10.63
CA PRO A 68 3.35 18.97 -11.75
C PRO A 68 4.33 18.30 -12.72
N MET A 69 3.86 17.24 -13.35
CA MET A 69 4.61 16.40 -14.27
C MET A 69 4.57 16.94 -15.71
N ASN A 70 5.68 16.71 -16.40
CA ASN A 70 5.84 16.88 -17.85
C ASN A 70 6.78 15.76 -18.36
N ASP A 71 7.11 15.78 -19.64
CA ASP A 71 7.90 14.71 -20.27
C ASP A 71 9.42 14.88 -20.14
N ASP A 72 9.89 15.87 -19.38
CA ASP A 72 11.32 16.05 -19.13
C ASP A 72 11.84 14.90 -18.26
N ALA A 73 12.96 14.28 -18.64
CA ALA A 73 13.49 13.11 -17.93
C ALA A 73 13.75 13.36 -16.43
N ALA A 74 14.33 14.51 -16.08
CA ALA A 74 14.55 14.89 -14.69
C ALA A 74 13.24 15.11 -13.92
N ARG A 75 12.18 15.57 -14.61
CA ARG A 75 10.86 15.69 -14.02
C ARG A 75 10.28 14.31 -13.77
N ILE A 76 10.30 13.41 -14.76
CA ILE A 76 9.83 12.03 -14.62
C ILE A 76 10.51 11.33 -13.44
N GLU A 77 11.83 11.48 -13.30
CA GLU A 77 12.59 10.91 -12.17
C GLU A 77 12.11 11.46 -10.81
N HIS A 78 11.91 12.78 -10.71
CA HIS A 78 11.34 13.39 -9.51
C HIS A 78 9.96 12.80 -9.17
N GLY A 79 9.10 12.60 -10.16
CA GLY A 79 7.80 11.98 -9.95
C GLY A 79 7.90 10.49 -9.60
N PHE A 80 8.85 9.78 -10.19
CA PHE A 80 9.11 8.37 -9.89
C PHE A 80 9.52 8.21 -8.41
N GLN A 81 10.45 9.02 -7.92
CA GLN A 81 10.84 9.04 -6.50
C GLN A 81 9.64 9.38 -5.61
N ALA A 82 8.88 10.42 -5.96
CA ALA A 82 7.66 10.76 -5.22
C ALA A 82 6.67 9.58 -5.15
N ALA A 83 6.54 8.81 -6.23
CA ALA A 83 5.70 7.61 -6.25
C ALA A 83 6.24 6.52 -5.31
N GLN A 84 7.56 6.36 -5.17
CA GLN A 84 8.15 5.46 -4.16
C GLN A 84 7.82 5.93 -2.74
N ASP A 85 7.93 7.23 -2.45
CA ASP A 85 7.62 7.79 -1.13
C ASP A 85 6.15 7.55 -0.74
N THR A 86 5.23 7.65 -1.71
CA THR A 86 3.82 7.29 -1.47
C THR A 86 3.62 5.80 -1.22
N ALA A 87 4.39 4.92 -1.88
CA ALA A 87 4.33 3.48 -1.62
C ALA A 87 4.74 3.18 -0.18
N ASP A 88 5.83 3.78 0.31
CA ASP A 88 6.30 3.64 1.68
C ASP A 88 5.23 4.10 2.69
N THR A 89 4.56 5.22 2.40
CA THR A 89 3.44 5.73 3.19
C THR A 89 2.26 4.75 3.22
N LEU A 90 1.88 4.17 2.07
CA LEU A 90 0.78 3.19 2.01
C LEU A 90 1.16 1.85 2.65
N ILE A 91 2.42 1.42 2.60
CA ILE A 91 2.91 0.23 3.31
C ILE A 91 2.79 0.43 4.82
N ARG A 92 3.23 1.59 5.33
CA ARG A 92 3.06 1.98 6.74
C ARG A 92 1.58 2.01 7.15
N ARG A 93 0.73 2.61 6.32
CA ARG A 93 -0.72 2.66 6.56
C ARG A 93 -1.33 1.27 6.61
N LEU A 94 -0.97 0.39 5.66
CA LEU A 94 -1.45 -0.98 5.62
C LEU A 94 -0.99 -1.76 6.84
N HIS A 95 0.27 -1.59 7.26
CA HIS A 95 0.81 -2.21 8.46
C HIS A 95 -0.12 -1.93 9.65
N TRP A 96 -0.36 -0.67 9.98
CA TRP A 96 -1.21 -0.32 11.12
C TRP A 96 -2.68 -0.65 10.92
N THR A 97 -3.17 -0.62 9.67
CA THR A 97 -4.52 -1.06 9.35
C THR A 97 -4.74 -2.52 9.72
N LEU A 98 -3.72 -3.39 9.56
CA LEU A 98 -3.81 -4.82 9.85
C LEU A 98 -3.39 -5.16 11.29
N SER A 99 -2.38 -4.46 11.83
CA SER A 99 -1.68 -4.87 13.05
C SER A 99 -2.09 -4.16 14.32
N CYS A 100 -2.83 -3.05 14.27
CA CYS A 100 -2.98 -2.20 15.46
C CYS A 100 -3.71 -2.87 16.62
N GLY A 101 -4.62 -3.82 16.35
CA GLY A 101 -5.28 -4.64 17.36
C GLY A 101 -4.65 -6.03 17.57
N GLY A 102 -3.52 -6.32 16.90
CA GLY A 102 -2.82 -7.60 16.97
C GLY A 102 -3.48 -8.73 16.18
N GLU A 103 -4.48 -8.44 15.33
CA GLU A 103 -5.23 -9.48 14.61
C GLU A 103 -4.41 -10.11 13.48
N GLY A 104 -3.61 -9.33 12.77
CA GLY A 104 -2.78 -9.81 11.67
C GLY A 104 -1.70 -8.80 11.31
N ASP A 105 -1.03 -9.01 10.19
CA ASP A 105 0.08 -8.16 9.80
C ASP A 105 0.31 -8.12 8.27
N LEU A 106 1.37 -7.46 7.82
CA LEU A 106 1.69 -7.40 6.38
C LEU A 106 2.00 -8.77 5.75
N ASN A 107 2.43 -9.77 6.52
CA ASN A 107 2.61 -11.13 6.02
C ASN A 107 1.28 -11.83 5.71
N ASP A 108 0.16 -11.33 6.23
CA ASP A 108 -1.18 -11.82 5.88
C ASP A 108 -1.73 -11.25 4.56
N VAL A 109 -1.02 -10.33 3.89
CA VAL A 109 -1.41 -9.88 2.54
C VAL A 109 -1.33 -11.05 1.57
N LEU A 110 -2.40 -11.41 0.87
CA LEU A 110 -2.40 -12.49 -0.11
C LEU A 110 -1.74 -12.05 -1.41
N TYR A 111 -2.30 -11.00 -2.01
CA TYR A 111 -1.83 -10.40 -3.25
C TYR A 111 -2.45 -9.01 -3.41
N THR A 112 -1.89 -8.26 -4.36
CA THR A 112 -2.33 -6.91 -4.67
C THR A 112 -3.30 -6.95 -5.84
N VAL A 113 -4.46 -6.31 -5.71
CA VAL A 113 -5.53 -6.40 -6.72
C VAL A 113 -5.34 -5.32 -7.78
N LYS A 114 -5.28 -4.06 -7.33
CA LYS A 114 -5.28 -2.89 -8.20
C LYS A 114 -4.51 -1.75 -7.57
N ALA A 115 -3.71 -1.06 -8.37
CA ALA A 115 -3.21 0.28 -8.05
C ALA A 115 -3.78 1.31 -9.04
N LEU A 116 -4.04 2.53 -8.56
CA LEU A 116 -4.40 3.67 -9.39
C LEU A 116 -3.40 4.78 -9.10
N GLY A 117 -2.60 5.16 -10.09
CA GLY A 117 -1.68 6.30 -10.01
C GLY A 117 -2.30 7.51 -10.69
N MET A 118 -2.63 8.53 -9.91
CA MET A 118 -3.12 9.81 -10.43
C MET A 118 -1.94 10.78 -10.48
N VAL A 119 -1.43 11.02 -11.68
CA VAL A 119 -0.25 11.85 -11.93
C VAL A 119 -0.67 13.25 -12.34
N VAL A 120 -0.31 14.25 -11.53
CA VAL A 120 -0.61 15.64 -11.81
C VAL A 120 0.16 16.06 -13.06
N SER A 121 -0.53 16.29 -14.16
CA SER A 121 0.07 16.64 -15.45
C SER A 121 -0.89 17.59 -16.19
N PRO A 122 -0.69 18.91 -16.04
CA PRO A 122 -1.55 19.94 -16.62
C PRO A 122 -1.68 19.80 -18.14
N GLY A 123 -2.81 20.25 -18.67
CA GLY A 123 -3.05 20.30 -20.12
C GLY A 123 -3.69 19.05 -20.72
N GLY A 124 -4.44 18.26 -19.92
CA GLY A 124 -5.41 17.29 -20.44
C GLY A 124 -4.83 16.19 -21.35
N GLY A 125 -3.59 15.76 -21.12
CA GLY A 125 -2.89 14.78 -21.96
C GLY A 125 -1.66 15.33 -22.69
N ALA A 126 -1.25 16.57 -22.40
CA ALA A 126 -0.01 17.16 -22.94
C ALA A 126 1.29 16.43 -22.52
N SER A 127 1.22 15.51 -21.55
CA SER A 127 2.34 14.70 -21.08
C SER A 127 1.98 13.21 -21.10
N GLY A 128 2.91 12.40 -21.59
CA GLY A 128 2.87 10.93 -21.55
C GLY A 128 3.51 10.32 -20.30
N ALA A 129 3.95 11.13 -19.33
CA ALA A 129 4.76 10.69 -18.19
C ALA A 129 4.03 9.76 -17.21
N ALA A 130 2.69 9.75 -17.17
CA ALA A 130 1.94 9.10 -16.10
C ALA A 130 2.30 7.62 -15.84
N PRO A 131 2.47 6.75 -16.86
CA PRO A 131 2.91 5.38 -16.66
C PRO A 131 4.32 5.28 -16.08
N ALA A 132 5.25 6.13 -16.54
CA ALA A 132 6.63 6.13 -16.08
C ALA A 132 6.73 6.57 -14.62
N VAL A 133 6.01 7.63 -14.25
CA VAL A 133 5.95 8.13 -12.86
C VAL A 133 5.33 7.07 -11.93
N THR A 134 4.20 6.47 -12.33
CA THR A 134 3.52 5.46 -11.52
C THR A 134 4.35 4.17 -11.36
N ASN A 135 5.32 3.92 -12.24
CA ASN A 135 6.25 2.80 -12.05
C ASN A 135 7.05 2.89 -10.76
N GLY A 136 7.35 4.10 -10.25
CA GLY A 136 8.05 4.26 -8.97
C GLY A 136 7.27 3.58 -7.84
N PHE A 137 5.97 3.87 -7.75
CA PHE A 137 5.07 3.21 -6.81
C PHE A 137 5.05 1.69 -7.01
N SER A 138 4.79 1.23 -8.23
CA SER A 138 4.66 -0.20 -8.51
C SER A 138 5.94 -0.98 -8.19
N PHE A 139 7.12 -0.44 -8.52
CA PHE A 139 8.38 -1.13 -8.33
C PHE A 139 8.75 -1.16 -6.85
N ARG A 140 8.54 -0.05 -6.13
CA ARG A 140 8.73 -0.01 -4.67
C ARG A 140 7.81 -1.01 -3.96
N TRP A 141 6.56 -1.11 -4.39
CA TRP A 141 5.61 -2.10 -3.86
C TRP A 141 6.02 -3.54 -4.17
N HIS A 142 6.53 -3.82 -5.38
CA HIS A 142 7.08 -5.12 -5.75
C HIS A 142 8.28 -5.50 -4.89
N SER A 143 9.16 -4.55 -4.53
CA SER A 143 10.29 -4.84 -3.65
C SER A 143 9.83 -5.40 -2.30
N VAL A 144 8.68 -4.94 -1.76
CA VAL A 144 8.15 -5.46 -0.49
C VAL A 144 7.37 -6.76 -0.65
N PHE A 145 6.43 -6.84 -1.60
CA PHE A 145 5.47 -7.96 -1.70
C PHE A 145 5.77 -8.96 -2.83
N GLY A 146 6.85 -8.76 -3.57
CA GLY A 146 7.31 -9.62 -4.65
C GLY A 146 6.74 -9.20 -6.00
N GLY A 147 7.55 -9.31 -7.05
CA GLY A 147 7.15 -9.00 -8.42
C GLY A 147 8.35 -8.78 -9.35
N PRO A 148 8.14 -8.71 -10.67
CA PRO A 148 9.20 -8.76 -11.68
C PRO A 148 10.12 -7.53 -11.70
N ARG A 149 9.78 -6.49 -10.94
CA ARG A 149 10.52 -5.23 -10.85
C ARG A 149 10.91 -4.90 -9.40
N SER A 150 10.88 -5.92 -8.55
CA SER A 150 11.43 -5.91 -7.21
C SER A 150 12.95 -5.75 -7.25
N ASP A 151 13.53 -5.12 -6.23
CA ASP A 151 14.99 -5.04 -6.03
C ASP A 151 15.63 -6.42 -5.80
N TYR A 152 14.81 -7.44 -5.54
CA TYR A 152 15.20 -8.83 -5.32
C TYR A 152 14.94 -9.74 -6.54
N ALA A 153 14.44 -9.17 -7.64
CA ALA A 153 14.17 -9.95 -8.85
C ALA A 153 15.46 -10.27 -9.61
N GLU A 154 15.61 -11.54 -10.00
CA GLU A 154 16.68 -12.02 -10.88
C GLU A 154 16.05 -12.33 -12.24
N ASP A 155 16.58 -11.73 -13.31
CA ASP A 155 16.07 -11.88 -14.69
C ASP A 155 14.56 -11.66 -14.83
N GLY A 156 14.01 -10.72 -14.04
CA GLY A 156 12.60 -10.35 -14.07
C GLY A 156 11.68 -11.29 -13.29
N VAL A 157 12.23 -12.17 -12.46
CA VAL A 157 11.47 -13.04 -11.55
C VAL A 157 11.94 -12.81 -10.12
N ASP A 158 11.01 -12.47 -9.23
CA ASP A 158 11.29 -12.45 -7.80
C ASP A 158 11.11 -13.86 -7.23
N PRO A 159 12.18 -14.52 -6.72
CA PRO A 159 12.08 -15.87 -6.17
C PRO A 159 11.20 -15.93 -4.92
N GLY A 160 10.96 -14.78 -4.29
CA GLY A 160 10.08 -14.62 -3.15
C GLY A 160 8.59 -14.65 -3.47
N GLY A 161 8.19 -14.54 -4.75
CA GLY A 161 6.80 -14.67 -5.18
C GLY A 161 6.24 -13.42 -5.88
N PHE A 162 4.92 -13.43 -6.10
CA PHE A 162 4.26 -12.51 -7.04
C PHE A 162 3.16 -11.64 -6.40
N ALA A 163 3.07 -11.61 -5.07
CA ALA A 163 1.95 -11.00 -4.38
C ALA A 163 1.89 -9.46 -4.51
N GLY A 164 3.00 -8.80 -4.86
CA GLY A 164 3.02 -7.38 -5.15
C GLY A 164 2.50 -7.03 -6.55
N ILE A 165 2.40 -8.00 -7.47
CA ILE A 165 1.86 -7.77 -8.82
C ILE A 165 0.40 -7.31 -8.71
N HIS A 166 0.04 -6.32 -9.53
CA HIS A 166 -1.31 -5.76 -9.55
C HIS A 166 -1.71 -5.31 -10.95
N ALA A 167 -3.02 -5.33 -11.23
CA ALA A 167 -3.56 -4.53 -12.31
C ALA A 167 -3.35 -3.04 -12.00
N ARG A 168 -3.26 -2.18 -13.02
CA ARG A 168 -2.99 -0.75 -12.79
C ARG A 168 -3.78 0.16 -13.71
N SER A 169 -4.12 1.34 -13.21
CA SER A 169 -4.43 2.52 -14.04
C SER A 169 -3.39 3.58 -13.72
N ALA A 170 -2.81 4.21 -14.74
CA ALA A 170 -1.93 5.36 -14.59
C ALA A 170 -2.51 6.50 -15.42
N MET A 171 -3.00 7.53 -14.74
CA MET A 171 -3.79 8.60 -15.35
C MET A 171 -3.11 9.94 -15.14
N GLY A 172 -3.14 10.77 -16.17
CA GLY A 172 -2.69 12.16 -16.12
C GLY A 172 -3.78 13.13 -16.54
N GLY A 173 -3.41 14.39 -16.78
CA GLY A 173 -4.31 15.37 -17.41
C GLY A 173 -5.07 16.28 -16.45
N PHE A 174 -4.67 16.36 -15.18
CA PHE A 174 -5.28 17.25 -14.18
C PHE A 174 -4.25 18.15 -13.49
N ASP A 175 -4.75 19.24 -12.92
CA ASP A 175 -3.94 20.26 -12.23
C ASP A 175 -3.75 19.94 -10.74
N GLY A 176 -2.63 20.37 -10.19
CA GLY A 176 -2.27 20.15 -8.80
C GLY A 176 -0.95 20.82 -8.44
N LYS A 177 -0.55 20.76 -7.17
CA LYS A 177 0.74 21.31 -6.68
C LYS A 177 1.67 20.22 -6.13
N PHE A 178 1.45 18.99 -6.55
CA PHE A 178 2.21 17.79 -6.22
C PHE A 178 2.45 16.99 -7.51
N SER A 179 3.11 15.84 -7.41
CA SER A 179 3.50 15.04 -8.59
C SER A 179 2.57 13.87 -8.86
N ILE A 180 2.23 13.11 -7.81
CA ILE A 180 1.40 11.92 -7.92
C ILE A 180 0.60 11.67 -6.64
N GLU A 181 -0.57 11.07 -6.77
CA GLU A 181 -1.37 10.50 -5.69
C GLU A 181 -1.81 9.08 -6.06
N PRO A 182 -1.13 8.05 -5.55
CA PRO A 182 -1.55 6.66 -5.73
C PRO A 182 -2.51 6.18 -4.66
N GLU A 183 -3.43 5.31 -5.04
CA GLU A 183 -4.25 4.48 -4.14
C GLU A 183 -4.15 3.00 -4.54
N ILE A 184 -4.49 2.10 -3.61
CA ILE A 184 -4.31 0.66 -3.82
C ILE A 184 -5.35 -0.19 -3.11
N ILE A 185 -5.64 -1.34 -3.71
CA ILE A 185 -6.50 -2.40 -3.17
C ILE A 185 -5.67 -3.66 -3.03
N VAL A 186 -5.66 -4.24 -1.83
CA VAL A 186 -5.00 -5.52 -1.53
C VAL A 186 -6.01 -6.56 -1.08
N ALA A 187 -5.68 -7.84 -1.25
CA ALA A 187 -6.42 -8.95 -0.71
C ALA A 187 -5.73 -9.49 0.55
N ILE A 188 -6.51 -9.75 1.60
CA ILE A 188 -6.14 -10.50 2.81
C ILE A 188 -7.11 -11.68 2.97
N PRO A 189 -6.81 -12.68 3.82
CA PRO A 189 -7.76 -13.74 4.14
C PRO A 189 -9.09 -13.16 4.67
N PRO A 190 -10.25 -13.67 4.18
CA PRO A 190 -11.55 -13.25 4.70
C PRO A 190 -11.70 -13.48 6.21
N ALA A 191 -11.03 -14.52 6.75
CA ALA A 191 -11.00 -14.79 8.18
C ALA A 191 -10.34 -13.64 8.97
N LEU A 192 -9.19 -13.13 8.50
CA LEU A 192 -8.54 -11.97 9.10
C LEU A 192 -9.41 -10.71 9.01
N ALA A 193 -10.03 -10.46 7.86
CA ALA A 193 -10.93 -9.32 7.69
C ALA A 193 -12.08 -9.35 8.72
N ARG A 194 -12.74 -10.50 8.89
CA ARG A 194 -13.82 -10.67 9.88
C ARG A 194 -13.33 -10.50 11.32
N GLU A 195 -12.12 -10.96 11.62
CA GLU A 195 -11.52 -10.78 12.95
C GLU A 195 -11.26 -9.31 13.25
N ILE A 196 -10.64 -8.57 12.32
CA ILE A 196 -10.43 -7.11 12.43
C ILE A 196 -11.78 -6.39 12.64
N ILE A 197 -12.77 -6.69 11.80
CA ILE A 197 -14.08 -6.02 11.83
C ILE A 197 -14.78 -6.27 13.18
N THR A 198 -14.74 -7.50 13.67
CA THR A 198 -15.38 -7.87 14.95
C THR A 198 -14.67 -7.23 16.14
N ASN A 199 -13.33 -7.12 16.09
CA ASN A 199 -12.54 -6.63 17.21
C ASN A 199 -12.52 -5.11 17.31
N ARG A 200 -12.40 -4.39 16.19
CA ARG A 200 -12.20 -2.93 16.18
C ARG A 200 -12.86 -2.18 15.01
N GLY A 201 -13.70 -2.85 14.23
CA GLY A 201 -14.41 -2.26 13.10
C GLY A 201 -13.63 -2.30 11.78
N TRP A 202 -14.25 -1.77 10.73
CA TRP A 202 -13.77 -1.90 9.34
C TRP A 202 -12.99 -0.68 8.81
N VAL A 203 -12.74 0.33 9.64
CA VAL A 203 -12.11 1.59 9.20
C VAL A 203 -10.83 1.86 9.96
N PHE A 204 -9.89 2.50 9.27
CA PHE A 204 -8.68 3.06 9.84
C PHE A 204 -8.51 4.51 9.35
N PRO A 205 -8.18 5.52 10.19
CA PRO A 205 -7.98 5.44 11.64
C PRO A 205 -9.20 4.94 12.41
N LEU A 206 -9.02 4.61 13.70
CA LEU A 206 -10.04 3.91 14.47
C LEU A 206 -11.15 4.87 14.96
N PRO A 207 -12.43 4.45 14.95
CA PRO A 207 -13.47 5.20 15.66
C PRO A 207 -13.07 5.40 17.13
N PRO A 208 -13.41 6.52 17.79
CA PRO A 208 -12.92 6.85 19.13
C PRO A 208 -13.05 5.71 20.15
N VAL A 209 -14.24 5.10 20.22
CA VAL A 209 -14.51 3.97 21.14
C VAL A 209 -13.65 2.74 20.85
N MET A 210 -13.30 2.50 19.58
CA MET A 210 -12.46 1.37 19.19
C MET A 210 -10.98 1.68 19.42
N LEU A 211 -10.56 2.94 19.26
CA LEU A 211 -9.21 3.36 19.63
C LEU A 211 -8.96 3.13 21.12
N ASP A 212 -9.88 3.56 21.98
CA ASP A 212 -9.77 3.37 23.43
C ASP A 212 -9.69 1.87 23.79
N LYS A 213 -10.51 1.04 23.14
CA LYS A 213 -10.49 -0.41 23.30
C LYS A 213 -9.14 -1.02 22.92
N VAL A 214 -8.59 -0.62 21.76
CA VAL A 214 -7.29 -1.13 21.28
C VAL A 214 -6.15 -0.67 22.17
N ARG A 215 -6.18 0.57 22.68
CA ARG A 215 -5.18 1.09 23.63
C ARG A 215 -5.20 0.35 24.97
N ALA A 216 -6.38 0.05 25.49
CA ALA A 216 -6.53 -0.64 26.77
C ALA A 216 -6.09 -2.12 26.76
N ALA A 217 -5.99 -2.73 25.58
CA ALA A 217 -5.58 -4.12 25.40
C ALA A 217 -4.06 -4.31 25.24
N ARG A 218 -3.27 -3.22 25.22
CA ARG A 218 -1.80 -3.24 25.16
C ARG A 218 -1.19 -3.10 26.54
#